data_AF-A0A2V6MYL9-F1
#
_entry.id   AF-A0A2V6MYL9-F1
#
_cell.length_a   1.000
_cell.length_b   1.000
_cell.length_c   1.000
_cell.angle_alpha   90.00
_cell.angle_beta   90.00
_cell.angle_gamma   90.00
#
_symmetry.space_group_name_H-M   'P 1'
#
loop_
_entity.id
_entity.type
_entity.pdbx_description
1 polymer ?
#
loop_
_entity_poly.entity_id
_entity_poly.type
_entity_poly.pdbx_seq_one_letter_code
_entity_poly.pdbx_strand_id
1 'polypeptide(L)'
;MRLKGCRSCGCFAAIFLAVSSAQAGSAAGFSYSRDTLAFANTTVFAYEQGKIVSHHNFFERKKPDRYTRRCFVMTRTVEQFYKFARFDPNSPLLDESELHKRIRAVTRKPPWHDPLPPEKRVVFPGYRNLREMSQAHTRLMQRNIGLGWVAYLRPGNFRMFYLHNRTYQEKA
;
A
#
# COMPACT_ATOMS: atom_id res chain seq x y z
N MET A 1 15.63 62.53 -11.20
CA MET A 1 14.99 61.19 -11.33
C MET A 1 15.78 60.19 -10.49
N ARG A 2 15.23 59.76 -9.35
CA ARG A 2 15.86 58.75 -8.47
C ARG A 2 15.36 57.36 -8.87
N LEU A 3 16.24 56.51 -9.37
CA LEU A 3 16.01 55.07 -9.46
C LEU A 3 16.64 54.40 -8.23
N LYS A 4 15.77 53.86 -7.37
CA LYS A 4 16.12 52.98 -6.24
C LYS A 4 16.53 51.62 -6.81
N GLY A 5 17.79 51.23 -6.62
CA GLY A 5 18.33 49.91 -6.95
C GLY A 5 18.29 48.98 -5.75
N CYS A 6 17.73 47.79 -5.95
CA CYS A 6 17.24 46.84 -4.97
C CYS A 6 18.29 46.33 -3.95
N ARG A 7 17.85 46.22 -2.70
CA ARG A 7 18.49 45.48 -1.60
C ARG A 7 18.44 43.97 -1.85
N SER A 8 19.39 43.27 -1.23
CA SER A 8 19.32 41.84 -0.86
C SER A 8 19.65 40.83 -1.97
N CYS A 9 20.92 40.80 -2.36
CA CYS A 9 21.56 39.57 -2.84
C CYS A 9 21.99 38.75 -1.62
N GLY A 10 21.52 37.51 -1.50
CA GLY A 10 22.02 36.55 -0.51
C GLY A 10 20.98 36.05 0.48
N CYS A 11 20.07 35.18 0.02
CA CYS A 11 19.30 34.25 0.87
C CYS A 11 18.63 33.17 0.00
N PHE A 12 19.38 32.45 -0.83
CA PHE A 12 18.87 31.28 -1.55
C PHE A 12 19.92 30.17 -1.63
N ALA A 13 20.35 29.65 -0.49
CA ALA A 13 21.20 28.46 -0.44
C ALA A 13 21.07 27.74 0.91
N ALA A 14 19.90 27.18 1.23
CA ALA A 14 19.79 26.31 2.40
C ALA A 14 18.52 25.43 2.40
N ILE A 15 18.17 24.75 1.31
CA ILE A 15 17.18 23.65 1.42
C ILE A 15 17.63 22.52 0.50
N PHE A 16 17.52 21.30 1.03
CA PHE A 16 17.69 19.98 0.39
C PHE A 16 19.04 19.29 0.60
N LEU A 17 19.27 18.80 1.82
CA LEU A 17 19.92 17.50 2.02
C LEU A 17 19.56 16.91 3.40
N ALA A 18 18.30 16.52 3.56
CA ALA A 18 17.93 15.49 4.52
C ALA A 18 17.75 14.19 3.72
N VAL A 19 18.86 13.51 3.43
CA VAL A 19 18.81 12.12 2.97
C VAL A 19 18.42 11.30 4.20
N SER A 20 17.13 11.01 4.30
CA SER A 20 16.59 10.16 5.37
C SER A 20 17.26 8.80 5.31
N SER A 21 18.05 8.49 6.33
CA SER A 21 18.49 7.14 6.66
C SER A 21 17.28 6.31 7.07
N ALA A 22 16.42 5.96 6.11
CA ALA A 22 15.33 5.03 6.31
C ALA A 22 15.93 3.63 6.43
N GLN A 23 16.28 3.23 7.64
CA GLN A 23 16.71 1.86 7.90
C GLN A 23 15.50 0.94 7.72
N ALA A 24 15.65 -0.09 6.90
CA ALA A 24 14.63 -1.13 6.81
C ALA A 24 14.49 -1.80 8.19
N GLY A 25 13.29 -1.79 8.75
CA GLY A 25 12.99 -2.49 10.00
C GLY A 25 13.18 -4.00 9.84
N SER A 26 13.47 -4.69 10.96
CA SER A 26 13.64 -6.15 10.95
C SER A 26 12.35 -6.87 10.53
N ALA A 27 12.48 -7.78 9.56
CA ALA A 27 11.43 -8.72 9.16
C ALA A 27 11.54 -10.07 9.88
N ALA A 28 12.36 -10.15 10.94
CA ALA A 28 12.52 -11.36 11.73
C ALA A 28 11.19 -11.74 12.38
N GLY A 29 10.50 -12.75 11.80
CA GLY A 29 9.20 -13.22 12.25
C GLY A 29 8.09 -13.12 11.18
N PHE A 30 8.30 -12.40 10.08
CA PHE A 30 7.34 -12.35 8.98
C PHE A 30 7.19 -13.71 8.30
N SER A 31 5.95 -14.15 8.12
CA SER A 31 5.60 -15.39 7.43
C SER A 31 4.60 -15.14 6.34
N TYR A 32 4.98 -15.47 5.10
CA TYR A 32 4.12 -15.28 3.93
C TYR A 32 2.74 -15.94 4.08
N SER A 33 2.69 -17.14 4.69
CA SER A 33 1.44 -17.89 4.84
C SER A 33 0.49 -17.33 5.91
N ARG A 34 0.93 -16.40 6.75
CA ARG A 34 0.15 -15.81 7.86
C ARG A 34 -0.06 -14.31 7.71
N ASP A 35 0.99 -13.60 7.31
CA ASP A 35 1.06 -12.14 7.38
C ASP A 35 0.71 -11.46 6.05
N THR A 36 0.19 -12.20 5.07
CA THR A 36 -0.27 -11.67 3.78
C THR A 36 -1.78 -11.66 3.65
N LEU A 37 -2.29 -10.87 2.70
CA LEU A 37 -3.71 -10.85 2.36
C LEU A 37 -4.10 -12.14 1.61
N ALA A 38 -5.26 -12.70 1.91
CA ALA A 38 -5.77 -13.92 1.26
C ALA A 38 -6.37 -13.70 -0.14
N PHE A 39 -6.52 -12.44 -0.57
CA PHE A 39 -7.05 -12.10 -1.89
C PHE A 39 -5.97 -11.49 -2.79
N ALA A 40 -6.10 -11.70 -4.10
CA ALA A 40 -5.12 -11.26 -5.08
C ALA A 40 -5.43 -9.87 -5.65
N ASN A 41 -4.37 -9.14 -6.01
CA ASN A 41 -4.45 -8.07 -7.00
C ASN A 41 -4.48 -8.70 -8.38
N THR A 42 -5.65 -8.74 -9.00
CA THR A 42 -5.85 -9.33 -10.32
C THR A 42 -5.24 -8.47 -11.43
N THR A 43 -4.92 -9.09 -12.57
CA THR A 43 -4.37 -8.40 -13.75
C THR A 43 -5.47 -7.73 -14.55
N VAL A 44 -5.12 -6.64 -15.23
CA VAL A 44 -6.03 -5.97 -16.18
C VAL A 44 -6.16 -6.79 -17.46
N PHE A 45 -5.07 -7.42 -17.90
CA PHE A 45 -5.02 -8.24 -19.11
C PHE A 45 -5.27 -9.71 -18.78
N ALA A 46 -5.88 -10.43 -19.73
CA ALA A 46 -5.87 -11.90 -19.72
C ALA A 46 -4.58 -12.40 -20.36
N TYR A 47 -3.95 -13.38 -19.71
CA TYR A 47 -2.76 -14.05 -20.23
C TYR A 47 -3.02 -15.54 -20.37
N GLU A 48 -2.61 -16.11 -21.49
CA GLU A 48 -2.49 -17.55 -21.68
C GLU A 48 -1.08 -17.84 -22.20
N GLN A 49 -0.38 -18.78 -21.55
CA GLN A 49 0.99 -19.17 -21.93
C GLN A 49 1.95 -17.96 -22.06
N GLY A 50 1.80 -16.96 -21.18
CA GLY A 50 2.61 -15.75 -21.17
C GLY A 50 2.28 -14.71 -22.25
N LYS A 51 1.31 -14.98 -23.13
CA LYS A 51 0.85 -14.04 -24.17
C LYS A 51 -0.45 -13.37 -23.75
N ILE A 52 -0.58 -12.08 -24.09
CA ILE A 52 -1.84 -11.35 -23.89
C ILE A 52 -2.84 -11.91 -24.89
N VAL A 53 -3.92 -12.51 -24.40
CA VAL A 53 -5.02 -13.02 -25.23
C VAL A 53 -6.20 -12.05 -25.29
N SER A 54 -6.30 -11.13 -24.34
CA SER A 54 -7.32 -10.09 -24.36
C SER A 54 -6.87 -8.82 -23.64
N HIS A 55 -6.96 -7.71 -24.35
CA HIS A 55 -6.91 -6.35 -23.80
C HIS A 55 -8.25 -5.91 -23.20
N HIS A 56 -9.33 -6.68 -23.42
CA HIS A 56 -10.73 -6.30 -23.21
C HIS A 56 -11.36 -6.78 -21.88
N ASN A 57 -10.56 -7.29 -20.96
CA ASN A 57 -11.02 -7.55 -19.58
C ASN A 57 -11.50 -6.28 -18.83
N PHE A 58 -11.41 -5.10 -19.45
CA PHE A 58 -11.91 -3.82 -18.96
C PHE A 58 -13.43 -3.62 -19.13
N PHE A 59 -14.07 -4.26 -20.13
CA PHE A 59 -15.49 -4.03 -20.46
C PHE A 59 -16.38 -5.27 -20.51
N GLU A 60 -15.87 -6.47 -20.23
CA GLU A 60 -16.76 -7.61 -19.95
C GLU A 60 -17.46 -7.39 -18.61
N ARG A 61 -18.61 -6.73 -18.69
CA ARG A 61 -19.57 -6.28 -17.66
C ARG A 61 -20.05 -7.36 -16.68
N LYS A 62 -19.48 -8.57 -16.67
CA LYS A 62 -20.00 -9.72 -15.90
C LYS A 62 -19.29 -10.00 -14.58
N LYS A 63 -18.19 -9.33 -14.20
CA LYS A 63 -17.60 -9.47 -12.85
C LYS A 63 -17.25 -8.14 -12.20
N PRO A 64 -18.17 -7.54 -11.42
CA PRO A 64 -17.94 -6.28 -10.70
C PRO A 64 -16.92 -6.37 -9.54
N ASP A 65 -16.40 -7.56 -9.19
CA ASP A 65 -15.53 -7.77 -8.01
C ASP A 65 -14.03 -7.93 -8.33
N ARG A 66 -13.52 -7.40 -9.47
CA ARG A 66 -12.08 -7.47 -9.78
C ARG A 66 -11.28 -6.40 -9.03
N TYR A 67 -10.56 -6.82 -7.98
CA TYR A 67 -9.59 -5.99 -7.28
C TYR A 67 -8.29 -5.89 -8.09
N THR A 68 -8.12 -4.82 -8.89
CA THR A 68 -7.00 -4.62 -9.82
C THR A 68 -6.28 -3.30 -9.58
N ARG A 69 -5.00 -3.22 -9.99
CA ARG A 69 -4.14 -2.02 -9.86
C ARG A 69 -4.00 -1.54 -8.40
N ARG A 70 -3.93 -2.49 -7.46
CA ARG A 70 -3.90 -2.25 -6.01
C ARG A 70 -2.63 -2.78 -5.33
N CYS A 71 -1.63 -3.23 -6.09
CA CYS A 71 -0.39 -3.78 -5.55
C CYS A 71 0.23 -2.88 -4.46
N PHE A 72 0.35 -1.57 -4.72
CA PHE A 72 0.93 -0.63 -3.76
C PHE A 72 0.15 -0.57 -2.44
N VAL A 73 -1.17 -0.45 -2.50
CA VAL A 73 -2.00 -0.38 -1.29
C VAL A 73 -2.02 -1.71 -0.53
N MET A 74 -1.94 -2.85 -1.24
CA MET A 74 -1.84 -4.16 -0.62
C MET A 74 -0.51 -4.35 0.12
N THR A 75 0.61 -4.03 -0.51
CA THR A 75 1.94 -4.13 0.13
C THR A 75 2.04 -3.20 1.34
N ARG A 76 1.59 -1.94 1.19
CA ARG A 76 1.49 -1.00 2.31
C ARG A 76 0.67 -1.57 3.47
N THR A 77 -0.48 -2.17 3.17
CA THR A 77 -1.36 -2.73 4.18
C THR A 77 -0.69 -3.86 4.94
N VAL A 78 -0.04 -4.79 4.23
CA VAL A 78 0.71 -5.89 4.84
C VAL A 78 1.75 -5.35 5.83
N GLU A 79 2.53 -4.35 5.42
CA GLU A 79 3.51 -3.70 6.29
C GLU A 79 2.85 -3.06 7.53
N GLN A 80 1.75 -2.33 7.34
CA GLN A 80 1.04 -1.68 8.44
C GLN A 80 0.47 -2.69 9.44
N PHE A 81 -0.10 -3.80 8.97
CA PHE A 81 -0.61 -4.84 9.85
C PHE A 81 0.53 -5.54 10.59
N TYR A 82 1.63 -5.85 9.91
CA TYR A 82 2.81 -6.43 10.55
C TYR A 82 3.38 -5.55 11.67
N LYS A 83 3.42 -4.22 11.45
CA LYS A 83 3.99 -3.26 12.40
C LYS A 83 3.04 -2.84 13.53
N PHE A 84 1.73 -2.78 13.26
CA PHE A 84 0.79 -2.07 14.13
C PHE A 84 -0.39 -2.91 14.61
N ALA A 85 -0.54 -4.14 14.13
CA ALA A 85 -1.61 -5.04 14.55
C ALA A 85 -1.08 -6.24 15.33
N ARG A 86 -1.93 -6.78 16.21
CA ARG A 86 -1.76 -8.11 16.80
C ARG A 86 -3.09 -8.87 16.73
N PHE A 87 -3.00 -10.19 16.67
CA PHE A 87 -4.14 -11.08 16.52
C PHE A 87 -4.35 -11.87 17.80
N ASP A 88 -5.61 -12.05 18.20
CA ASP A 88 -5.99 -12.81 19.38
C ASP A 88 -7.11 -13.80 19.01
N PRO A 89 -6.76 -15.06 18.68
CA PRO A 89 -7.74 -16.04 18.20
C PRO A 89 -8.73 -16.50 19.28
N ASN A 90 -8.45 -16.26 20.57
CA ASN A 90 -9.29 -16.74 21.67
C ASN A 90 -10.34 -15.73 22.11
N SER A 91 -10.23 -14.48 21.66
CA SER A 91 -11.19 -13.42 21.97
C SER A 91 -12.40 -13.44 21.03
N PRO A 92 -13.59 -12.97 21.47
CA PRO A 92 -14.78 -12.93 20.63
C PRO A 92 -14.61 -12.08 19.37
N LEU A 93 -15.25 -12.50 18.28
CA LEU A 93 -15.30 -11.74 17.03
C LEU A 93 -15.97 -10.37 17.25
N LEU A 94 -15.50 -9.38 16.50
CA LEU A 94 -16.11 -8.05 16.46
C LEU A 94 -17.28 -8.03 15.49
N ASP A 95 -18.22 -7.11 15.73
CA ASP A 95 -19.13 -6.70 14.68
C ASP A 95 -18.38 -6.04 13.51
N GLU A 96 -19.02 -5.98 12.34
CA GLU A 96 -18.40 -5.47 11.11
C GLU A 96 -18.01 -3.98 11.23
N SER A 97 -18.75 -3.18 11.99
CA SER A 97 -18.51 -1.75 12.16
C SER A 97 -17.28 -1.46 13.02
N GLU A 98 -17.08 -2.25 14.07
CA GLU A 98 -15.90 -2.20 14.92
C GLU A 98 -14.68 -2.75 14.19
N LEU A 99 -14.85 -3.83 13.42
CA LEU A 99 -13.79 -4.34 12.56
C LEU A 99 -13.34 -3.28 11.54
N HIS A 100 -14.28 -2.57 10.91
CA HIS A 100 -14.00 -1.44 10.02
C HIS A 100 -13.14 -0.38 10.72
N LYS A 101 -13.53 0.04 11.94
CA LYS A 101 -12.79 1.05 12.72
C LYS A 101 -11.36 0.59 13.00
N ARG A 102 -11.16 -0.67 13.39
CA ARG A 102 -9.82 -1.22 13.67
C ARG A 102 -8.95 -1.34 12.43
N ILE A 103 -9.51 -1.78 11.30
CA ILE A 103 -8.79 -1.79 10.02
C ILE A 103 -8.29 -0.37 9.70
N ARG A 104 -9.16 0.65 9.81
CA ARG A 104 -8.78 2.04 9.57
C ARG A 104 -7.76 2.58 10.57
N ALA A 105 -7.84 2.17 11.83
CA ALA A 105 -6.86 2.56 12.85
C ALA A 105 -5.45 2.07 12.51
N VAL A 106 -5.33 0.89 11.88
CA VAL A 106 -4.06 0.38 11.35
C VAL A 106 -3.67 1.08 10.05
N THR A 107 -4.56 1.13 9.06
CA THR A 107 -4.22 1.64 7.71
C THR A 107 -3.97 3.14 7.65
N ARG A 108 -4.40 3.90 8.66
CA ARG A 108 -4.06 5.33 8.80
C ARG A 108 -2.66 5.59 9.37
N LYS A 109 -2.01 4.61 9.99
CA LYS A 109 -0.65 4.78 10.54
C LYS A 109 0.37 4.86 9.39
N PRO A 110 1.33 5.79 9.41
CA PRO A 110 2.36 5.83 8.37
C PRO A 110 3.21 4.55 8.36
N PRO A 111 3.39 3.88 7.20
CA PRO A 111 4.13 2.61 7.14
C PRO A 111 5.61 2.77 7.50
N TRP A 112 6.21 3.95 7.27
CA TRP A 112 7.61 4.24 7.59
C TRP A 112 7.87 4.49 9.09
N HIS A 113 6.85 4.49 9.94
CA HIS A 113 7.08 4.53 11.39
C HIS A 113 7.60 3.18 11.90
N ASP A 114 8.32 3.23 13.01
CA ASP A 114 8.78 2.04 13.71
C ASP A 114 7.61 1.16 14.17
N PRO A 115 7.78 -0.17 14.20
CA PRO A 115 6.77 -1.08 14.74
C PRO A 115 6.36 -0.68 16.16
N LEU A 116 5.06 -0.75 16.46
CA LEU A 116 4.60 -0.51 17.82
C LEU A 116 5.02 -1.68 18.72
N PRO A 117 5.34 -1.42 20.01
CA PRO A 117 5.43 -2.46 21.01
C PRO A 117 4.16 -3.33 21.02
N PRO A 118 4.24 -4.66 21.20
CA PRO A 118 3.10 -5.56 21.08
C PRO A 118 1.86 -5.13 21.86
N GLU A 119 2.04 -4.56 23.05
CA GLU A 119 1.00 -4.12 23.98
C GLU A 119 0.22 -2.91 23.43
N LYS A 120 0.88 -2.09 22.60
CA LYS A 120 0.30 -0.88 21.97
C LYS A 120 -0.30 -1.15 20.59
N ARG A 121 -0.18 -2.38 20.07
CA ARG A 121 -0.73 -2.75 18.75
C ARG A 121 -2.25 -2.89 18.81
N VAL A 122 -2.90 -2.56 17.70
CA VAL A 122 -4.34 -2.73 17.52
C VAL A 122 -4.67 -4.22 17.53
N VAL A 123 -5.56 -4.63 18.43
CA VAL A 123 -5.94 -6.04 18.59
C VAL A 123 -7.03 -6.42 17.60
N PHE A 124 -6.87 -7.55 16.93
CA PHE A 124 -7.91 -8.16 16.08
C PHE A 124 -8.31 -9.52 16.69
N PRO A 125 -9.47 -9.59 17.36
CA PRO A 125 -9.90 -10.77 18.07
C PRO A 125 -10.60 -11.76 17.12
N GLY A 126 -10.57 -13.04 17.46
CA GLY A 126 -11.22 -14.13 16.72
C GLY A 126 -10.50 -14.57 15.45
N TYR A 127 -9.28 -14.09 15.22
CA TYR A 127 -8.44 -14.50 14.09
C TYR A 127 -7.03 -14.81 14.57
N ARG A 128 -6.34 -15.75 13.90
CA ARG A 128 -4.95 -16.08 14.20
C ARG A 128 -3.97 -15.14 13.52
N ASN A 129 -4.33 -14.59 12.36
CA ASN A 129 -3.46 -13.76 11.54
C ASN A 129 -4.21 -12.95 10.47
N LEU A 130 -3.48 -12.10 9.74
CA LEU A 130 -4.03 -11.25 8.66
C LEU A 130 -4.65 -12.07 7.53
N ARG A 131 -4.03 -13.19 7.17
CA ARG A 131 -4.52 -14.02 6.06
C ARG A 131 -5.91 -14.57 6.36
N GLU A 132 -6.09 -15.14 7.54
CA GLU A 132 -7.39 -15.65 8.00
C GLU A 132 -8.46 -14.55 8.04
N MET A 133 -8.15 -13.41 8.68
CA MET A 133 -9.09 -12.29 8.76
C MET A 133 -9.46 -11.74 7.37
N SER A 134 -8.49 -11.59 6.48
CA SER A 134 -8.72 -11.08 5.12
C SER A 134 -9.45 -12.08 4.22
N GLN A 135 -9.33 -13.38 4.50
CA GLN A 135 -10.13 -14.41 3.84
C GLN A 135 -11.60 -14.30 4.28
N ALA A 136 -11.86 -14.20 5.59
CA ALA A 136 -13.20 -14.05 6.14
C ALA A 136 -13.88 -12.74 5.69
N HIS A 137 -13.14 -11.64 5.62
CA HIS A 137 -13.67 -10.29 5.35
C HIS A 137 -13.07 -9.62 4.11
N THR A 138 -12.95 -10.35 3.00
CA THR A 138 -12.32 -9.86 1.76
C THR A 138 -12.89 -8.53 1.27
N ARG A 139 -14.22 -8.42 1.13
CA ARG A 139 -14.87 -7.18 0.65
C ARG A 139 -14.62 -6.00 1.58
N LEU A 140 -14.67 -6.22 2.89
CA LEU A 140 -14.41 -5.20 3.89
C LEU A 140 -12.97 -4.71 3.82
N MET A 141 -12.01 -5.63 3.70
CA MET A 141 -10.59 -5.27 3.54
C MET A 141 -10.37 -4.45 2.27
N GLN A 142 -10.85 -4.93 1.12
CA GLN A 142 -10.71 -4.23 -0.16
C GLN A 142 -11.25 -2.79 -0.13
N ARG A 143 -12.36 -2.55 0.59
CA ARG A 143 -12.97 -1.23 0.77
C ARG A 143 -12.15 -0.30 1.70
N ASN A 144 -11.40 -0.86 2.65
CA ASN A 144 -10.74 -0.09 3.71
C ASN A 144 -9.24 0.16 3.51
N ILE A 145 -8.59 -0.55 2.59
CA ILE A 145 -7.14 -0.45 2.39
C ILE A 145 -6.72 0.64 1.38
N GLY A 146 -7.68 1.44 0.90
CA GLY A 146 -7.43 2.67 0.16
C GLY A 146 -7.45 2.53 -1.37
N LEU A 147 -7.28 3.68 -2.03
CA LEU A 147 -7.36 3.83 -3.49
C LEU A 147 -6.02 3.53 -4.17
N GLY A 148 -6.00 2.59 -5.11
CA GLY A 148 -4.78 2.20 -5.83
C GLY A 148 -4.22 3.29 -6.72
N TRP A 149 -5.06 4.17 -7.25
CA TRP A 149 -4.64 5.17 -8.23
C TRP A 149 -3.79 6.31 -7.64
N VAL A 150 -3.94 6.59 -6.33
CA VAL A 150 -3.18 7.63 -5.63
C VAL A 150 -1.68 7.34 -5.67
N ALA A 151 -1.28 6.05 -5.77
CA ALA A 151 0.11 5.67 -5.94
C ALA A 151 0.71 6.26 -7.22
N TYR A 152 -0.05 6.38 -8.32
CA TYR A 152 0.46 6.94 -9.58
C TYR A 152 0.73 8.45 -9.49
N LEU A 153 0.15 9.15 -8.50
CA LEU A 153 0.39 10.58 -8.29
C LEU A 153 1.59 10.88 -7.39
N ARG A 154 2.29 9.87 -6.87
CA ARG A 154 3.50 10.10 -6.07
C ARG A 154 4.57 10.75 -6.96
N PRO A 155 5.19 11.88 -6.58
CA PRO A 155 6.17 12.56 -7.42
C PRO A 155 7.28 11.65 -7.94
N GLY A 156 7.81 10.73 -7.12
CA GLY A 156 8.84 9.76 -7.53
C GLY A 156 8.39 8.76 -8.61
N ASN A 157 7.08 8.61 -8.85
CA ASN A 157 6.52 7.75 -9.88
C ASN A 157 6.40 8.44 -11.24
N PHE A 158 6.83 9.70 -11.38
CA PHE A 158 6.85 10.42 -12.65
C PHE A 158 7.58 9.67 -13.77
N ARG A 159 8.61 8.87 -13.43
CA ARG A 159 9.37 8.03 -14.37
C ARG A 159 8.50 6.97 -15.06
N MET A 160 7.41 6.52 -14.44
CA MET A 160 6.46 5.59 -15.08
C MET A 160 5.75 6.21 -16.28
N PHE A 161 5.60 7.54 -16.32
CA PHE A 161 5.00 8.25 -17.45
C PHE A 161 6.02 8.59 -18.54
N TYR A 162 7.32 8.67 -18.20
CA TYR A 162 8.34 9.26 -19.06
C TYR A 162 9.10 8.26 -19.95
N LEU A 163 9.00 6.95 -19.71
CA LEU A 163 9.79 5.94 -20.41
C LEU A 163 8.88 4.98 -21.20
N HIS A 164 8.48 5.41 -22.39
CA HIS A 164 7.59 4.66 -23.31
C HIS A 164 8.31 4.03 -24.52
N ASN A 165 9.64 4.07 -24.59
CA ASN A 165 10.35 3.43 -25.69
C ASN A 165 10.35 1.90 -25.50
N ARG A 166 9.95 1.13 -26.54
CA ARG A 166 9.95 -0.34 -26.54
C ARG A 166 11.31 -0.94 -26.16
N THR A 167 12.39 -0.27 -26.55
CA THR A 167 13.77 -0.71 -26.26
C THR A 167 14.20 -0.53 -24.80
N TYR A 168 13.41 0.16 -23.97
CA TYR A 168 13.73 0.39 -22.56
C TYR A 168 13.77 -0.91 -21.73
N GLN A 169 12.90 -1.87 -22.05
CA GLN A 169 12.82 -3.17 -21.35
C GLN A 169 13.84 -4.19 -21.86
N GLU A 170 14.50 -3.93 -22.99
CA GLU A 170 15.47 -4.85 -23.61
C GLU A 170 16.85 -4.80 -22.94
N LYS A 171 17.11 -3.78 -22.10
CA LYS A 171 18.40 -3.55 -21.43
C LYS A 171 18.39 -3.86 -19.92
N ALA A 172 17.35 -4.52 -19.42
CA ALA A 172 17.19 -4.85 -18.01
C ALA A 172 17.72 -6.25 -17.67
#